data_AF-A0AA47NYQ6-F1
#
_entry.id   AF-A0AA47NYQ6-F1
#
_cell.length_a   1.000
_cell.length_b   1.000
_cell.length_c   1.000
_cell.angle_alpha   90.00
_cell.angle_beta   90.00
_cell.angle_gamma   90.00
#
_symmetry.space_group_name_H-M   'P 1'
#
loop_
_entity.id
_entity.type
_entity.pdbx_description
1 polymer ?
#
loop_
_entity_poly.entity_id
_entity_poly.type
_entity_poly.pdbx_seq_one_letter_code
_entity_poly.pdbx_strand_id
1 'polypeptide(L)'
;MPDHLQQAMLPVVEHSVCSCSNWWAGNSKTTMIYAGGDAKSGCNGDSAGPLSCQGADGGWYVHGVTSFVSSVVCNEAQKPTVFTRTSAFIDWISKNVPPPFNLPPACQRFKQV
;
A
#
# COMPACT_ATOMS: atom_id res chain seq x y z
N MET A 1 20.47 -2.55 -4.17
CA MET A 1 19.44 -1.49 -4.14
C MET A 1 19.90 -0.37 -5.07
N PRO A 2 18.99 0.39 -5.69
CA PRO A 2 19.34 1.51 -6.56
C PRO A 2 19.88 2.70 -5.75
N ASP A 3 20.75 3.51 -6.37
CA ASP A 3 21.34 4.71 -5.75
C ASP A 3 20.43 5.95 -5.82
N HIS A 4 19.33 5.83 -6.56
CA HIS A 4 18.33 6.89 -6.72
C HIS A 4 16.95 6.38 -6.30
N LEU A 5 16.16 7.28 -5.72
CA LEU A 5 14.77 7.03 -5.35
C LEU A 5 13.97 6.60 -6.59
N GLN A 6 13.21 5.51 -6.44
CA GLN A 6 12.39 4.97 -7.52
C GLN A 6 10.92 5.38 -7.32
N GLN A 7 10.08 5.14 -8.32
CA GLN A 7 8.65 5.32 -8.17
C GLN A 7 7.89 4.42 -9.13
N ALA A 8 6.73 3.93 -8.71
CA ALA A 8 5.87 3.09 -9.52
C ALA A 8 4.39 3.39 -9.26
N MET A 9 3.62 3.49 -10.34
CA MET A 9 2.17 3.41 -10.26
C MET A 9 1.78 1.94 -10.03
N LEU A 10 1.05 1.68 -8.95
CA LEU A 10 0.67 0.33 -8.56
C LEU A 10 -0.85 0.17 -8.64
N PRO A 11 -1.36 -0.75 -9.48
CA PRO A 11 -2.79 -1.08 -9.47
C PRO A 11 -3.15 -1.77 -8.15
N VAL A 12 -4.29 -1.40 -7.57
CA VAL A 12 -4.79 -2.07 -6.35
C VAL A 12 -5.46 -3.37 -6.73
N VAL A 13 -5.24 -4.40 -5.91
CA VAL A 13 -5.93 -5.67 -5.97
C VAL A 13 -6.95 -5.74 -4.84
N GLU A 14 -8.14 -6.22 -5.16
CA GLU A 14 -9.22 -6.36 -4.19
C GLU A 14 -8.82 -7.31 -3.05
N HIS A 15 -9.22 -6.97 -1.83
CA HIS A 15 -8.97 -7.80 -0.65
C HIS A 15 -9.54 -9.22 -0.82
N SER A 16 -10.73 -9.37 -1.43
CA SER A 16 -11.36 -10.67 -1.66
C SER A 16 -10.49 -11.59 -2.52
N VAL A 17 -9.84 -11.04 -3.55
CA VAL A 17 -8.90 -11.76 -4.41
C VAL A 17 -7.64 -12.15 -3.63
N CYS A 18 -7.08 -11.22 -2.85
CA CYS A 18 -5.89 -11.51 -2.04
C CYS A 18 -6.13 -12.50 -0.88
N SER A 19 -7.39 -12.69 -0.48
CA SER A 19 -7.82 -13.72 0.47
C SER A 19 -7.96 -15.12 -0.16
N CYS A 20 -7.88 -15.27 -1.48
CA CYS A 20 -7.90 -16.59 -2.14
C CYS A 20 -6.64 -17.42 -1.80
N SER A 21 -6.75 -18.75 -1.88
CA SER A 21 -5.71 -19.70 -1.45
C SER A 21 -4.39 -19.58 -2.21
N ASN A 22 -4.43 -19.25 -3.50
CA ASN A 22 -3.25 -19.02 -4.34
C ASN A 22 -2.62 -17.63 -4.15
N TRP A 23 -3.27 -16.74 -3.39
CA TRP A 23 -2.76 -15.41 -3.03
C TRP A 23 -2.25 -15.42 -1.58
N TRP A 24 -2.54 -14.38 -0.79
CA TRP A 24 -2.08 -14.29 0.60
C TRP A 24 -2.90 -15.15 1.57
N ALA A 25 -4.06 -15.67 1.13
CA ALA A 25 -4.90 -16.61 1.87
C ALA A 25 -5.19 -16.10 3.29
N GLY A 26 -4.96 -16.93 4.31
CA GLY A 26 -5.19 -16.60 5.73
C GLY A 26 -4.33 -15.47 6.30
N ASN A 27 -3.32 -14.98 5.55
CA ASN A 27 -2.54 -13.81 5.96
C ASN A 27 -3.18 -12.49 5.51
N SER A 28 -4.21 -12.55 4.66
CA SER A 28 -4.95 -11.38 4.19
C SER A 28 -5.83 -10.81 5.31
N LYS A 29 -5.75 -9.50 5.56
CA LYS A 29 -6.50 -8.81 6.62
C LYS A 29 -7.17 -7.56 6.05
N THR A 30 -8.35 -7.24 6.59
CA THR A 30 -9.08 -6.02 6.21
C THR A 30 -8.31 -4.74 6.55
N THR A 31 -7.31 -4.81 7.43
CA THR A 31 -6.40 -3.69 7.76
C THR A 31 -5.24 -3.53 6.76
N MET A 32 -5.28 -4.19 5.61
CA MET A 32 -4.24 -4.15 4.58
C MET A 32 -4.75 -3.61 3.24
N ILE A 33 -3.83 -3.10 2.42
CA ILE A 33 -4.02 -2.79 1.00
C ILE A 33 -3.04 -3.66 0.22
N TYR A 34 -3.48 -4.16 -0.93
CA TYR A 34 -2.67 -4.94 -1.86
C TYR A 34 -2.51 -4.16 -3.14
N ALA A 35 -1.27 -3.92 -3.58
CA ALA A 35 -1.05 -3.20 -4.84
C ALA A 35 0.19 -3.70 -5.56
N GLY A 36 0.17 -3.61 -6.89
CA GLY A 36 1.25 -4.08 -7.74
C GLY A 36 1.30 -5.59 -7.84
N GLY A 37 2.52 -6.14 -7.85
CA GLY A 37 2.80 -7.53 -8.20
C GLY A 37 3.11 -7.68 -9.69
N ASP A 38 3.68 -8.83 -10.05
CA ASP A 38 4.06 -9.20 -11.41
C ASP A 38 5.05 -8.23 -12.09
N ALA A 39 4.59 -7.15 -12.72
CA ALA A 39 5.47 -6.21 -13.44
C ALA A 39 6.05 -5.09 -12.55
N LYS A 40 5.31 -4.63 -11.52
CA LYS A 40 5.74 -3.54 -10.63
C LYS A 40 5.32 -3.84 -9.21
N SER A 41 6.27 -3.80 -8.29
CA SER A 41 6.04 -4.09 -6.87
C SER A 41 6.99 -3.25 -6.02
N GLY A 42 6.66 -3.11 -4.73
CA GLY A 42 7.68 -2.83 -3.72
C GLY A 42 8.63 -4.01 -3.58
N CYS A 43 9.73 -3.79 -2.86
CA CYS A 43 10.74 -4.79 -2.59
C CYS A 43 11.39 -4.59 -1.22
N ASN A 44 12.35 -5.47 -0.90
CA ASN A 44 13.14 -5.34 0.33
C ASN A 44 13.81 -3.98 0.40
N GLY A 45 13.62 -3.31 1.54
CA GLY A 45 14.12 -1.96 1.82
C GLY A 45 13.15 -0.82 1.52
N ASP A 46 12.00 -1.10 0.89
CA ASP A 46 10.91 -0.11 0.75
C ASP A 46 9.98 -0.08 1.98
N SER A 47 10.20 -0.96 2.96
CA SER A 47 9.40 -1.05 4.17
C SER A 47 9.25 0.31 4.86
N ALA A 48 8.05 0.58 5.38
CA ALA A 48 7.60 1.87 5.91
C ALA A 48 7.45 3.01 4.87
N GLY A 49 7.87 2.82 3.62
CA GLY A 49 7.64 3.77 2.53
C GLY A 49 6.14 3.95 2.20
N PRO A 50 5.74 5.11 1.64
CA PRO A 50 4.34 5.44 1.46
C PRO A 50 3.74 4.85 0.17
N LEU A 51 2.55 4.27 0.29
CA LEU A 51 1.63 4.12 -0.84
C LEU A 51 0.72 5.35 -0.86
N SER A 52 1.05 6.27 -1.77
CA SER A 52 0.39 7.56 -1.90
C SER A 52 -0.65 7.55 -3.02
N CYS A 53 -1.65 8.41 -2.92
CA CYS A 53 -2.59 8.65 -3.99
C CYS A 53 -2.88 10.14 -4.16
N GLN A 54 -3.09 10.55 -5.41
CA GLN A 54 -3.53 11.90 -5.71
C GLN A 54 -5.05 12.01 -5.53
N GLY A 55 -5.46 12.97 -4.70
CA GLY A 55 -6.85 13.33 -4.48
C GLY A 55 -7.45 14.13 -5.62
N ALA A 56 -8.78 14.27 -5.63
CA ALA A 56 -9.50 15.11 -6.61
C ALA A 56 -9.14 16.60 -6.52
N ASP A 57 -8.57 17.02 -5.39
CA ASP A 57 -8.03 18.36 -5.13
C ASP A 57 -6.58 18.55 -5.62
N GLY A 58 -5.98 17.51 -6.20
CA GLY A 58 -4.60 17.51 -6.69
C GLY A 58 -3.54 17.25 -5.62
N GLY A 59 -3.92 17.13 -4.35
CA GLY A 59 -3.02 16.82 -3.23
C GLY A 59 -2.60 15.35 -3.18
N TRP A 60 -1.45 15.04 -2.58
CA TRP A 60 -1.01 13.67 -2.36
C TRP A 60 -1.26 13.22 -0.93
N TYR A 61 -1.89 12.06 -0.79
CA TYR A 61 -2.32 11.51 0.49
C TYR A 61 -1.73 10.11 0.70
N VAL A 62 -1.28 9.81 1.91
CA VAL A 62 -0.78 8.48 2.27
C VAL A 62 -1.97 7.59 2.61
N HIS A 63 -2.17 6.54 1.81
CA HIS A 63 -3.22 5.55 2.05
C HIS A 63 -2.67 4.26 2.62
N GLY A 64 -1.41 3.93 2.32
CA GLY A 64 -0.77 2.73 2.80
C GLY A 64 0.66 2.97 3.29
N VAL A 65 1.12 2.10 4.17
CA VAL A 65 2.52 2.03 4.62
C VAL A 65 3.07 0.67 4.22
N THR A 66 4.15 0.64 3.44
CA THR A 66 4.73 -0.59 2.90
C THR A 66 5.12 -1.54 4.03
N SER A 67 4.62 -2.77 3.97
CA SER A 67 4.81 -3.76 5.04
C SER A 67 5.71 -4.90 4.58
N PHE A 68 5.20 -5.78 3.72
CA PHE A 68 5.94 -6.96 3.27
C PHE A 68 5.62 -7.33 1.82
N VAL A 69 6.49 -8.17 1.28
CA VAL A 69 6.42 -8.77 -0.06
C VAL A 69 6.66 -10.28 0.07
N SER A 70 6.61 -11.02 -1.04
CA SER A 70 6.99 -12.43 -1.00
C SER A 70 8.46 -12.60 -0.62
N SER A 71 8.74 -13.66 0.14
CA SER A 71 10.10 -14.06 0.51
C SER A 71 10.87 -14.72 -0.65
N VAL A 72 10.19 -15.10 -1.74
CA VAL A 72 10.82 -15.74 -2.90
C VAL A 72 11.35 -14.68 -3.87
N VAL A 73 10.48 -13.76 -4.31
CA VAL A 73 10.84 -12.64 -5.19
C VAL A 73 9.87 -11.47 -4.99
N CYS A 74 10.35 -10.24 -5.13
CA CYS A 74 9.56 -9.04 -4.83
C CYS A 74 8.29 -8.89 -5.68
N ASN A 75 8.34 -9.31 -6.94
CA ASN A 75 7.26 -9.17 -7.91
C ASN A 75 6.57 -10.52 -8.25
N GLU A 76 6.50 -11.44 -7.28
CA GLU A 76 5.87 -12.74 -7.50
C GLU A 76 4.41 -12.61 -7.96
N ALA A 77 4.05 -13.38 -8.98
CA ALA A 77 2.69 -13.43 -9.50
C ALA A 77 1.69 -13.84 -8.38
N GLN A 78 0.54 -13.17 -8.31
CA GLN A 78 -0.48 -13.38 -7.26
C GLN A 78 -0.01 -13.08 -5.83
N LYS A 79 1.15 -12.45 -5.66
CA LYS A 79 1.67 -11.98 -4.37
C LYS A 79 2.01 -10.48 -4.44
N PRO A 80 0.99 -9.62 -4.62
CA PRO A 80 1.19 -8.17 -4.66
C PRO A 80 1.81 -7.68 -3.35
N THR A 81 2.48 -6.51 -3.41
CA THR A 81 3.01 -5.86 -2.22
C THR A 81 1.91 -5.56 -1.22
N VAL A 82 2.17 -5.83 0.06
CA VAL A 82 1.22 -5.62 1.14
C VAL A 82 1.57 -4.34 1.88
N PHE A 83 0.57 -3.49 2.03
CA PHE A 83 0.66 -2.23 2.75
C PHE A 83 -0.32 -2.24 3.94
N THR A 84 0.06 -1.62 5.05
CA THR A 84 -0.85 -1.32 6.15
C THR A 84 -1.83 -0.25 5.72
N ARG A 85 -3.15 -0.50 5.82
CA ARG A 85 -4.20 0.44 5.44
C ARG A 85 -4.34 1.55 6.49
N THR A 86 -3.83 2.75 6.20
CA THR A 86 -3.84 3.88 7.16
C THR A 86 -5.24 4.24 7.66
N SER A 87 -6.27 4.15 6.79
CA SER A 87 -7.66 4.42 7.18
C SER A 87 -8.21 3.43 8.21
N ALA A 88 -7.64 2.22 8.34
CA ALA A 88 -8.01 1.29 9.41
C ALA A 88 -7.52 1.74 10.79
N PHE A 89 -6.58 2.69 10.86
CA PHE A 89 -5.95 3.16 12.09
C PHE A 89 -6.22 4.65 12.35
N ILE A 90 -7.22 5.23 11.68
CA ILE A 90 -7.46 6.67 11.72
C ILE A 90 -7.79 7.19 13.13
N ASP A 91 -8.51 6.40 13.92
CA ASP A 91 -8.85 6.73 15.31
C ASP A 91 -7.59 6.75 16.18
N TRP A 92 -6.68 5.80 15.96
CA TRP A 92 -5.40 5.78 16.65
C TRP A 92 -4.51 6.96 16.23
N ILE A 93 -4.43 7.26 14.94
CA ILE A 93 -3.63 8.39 14.42
C ILE A 93 -4.17 9.72 14.99
N SER A 94 -5.47 9.96 14.89
CA SER A 94 -6.10 11.20 15.36
C SER A 94 -5.96 11.40 16.87
N LYS A 95 -5.90 10.33 17.66
CA LYS A 95 -5.63 10.41 19.10
C LYS A 95 -4.18 10.83 19.43
N ASN A 96 -3.23 10.54 18.54
CA ASN A 96 -1.80 10.74 18.79
C ASN A 96 -1.17 11.87 17.96
N VAL A 97 -1.92 12.46 17.02
CA VAL A 97 -1.47 13.57 16.17
C VAL A 97 -2.37 14.80 16.40
N PRO A 98 -1.80 15.98 16.73
CA PRO A 98 -2.59 17.19 16.92
C PRO A 98 -3.36 17.59 15.66
N PRO A 99 -4.55 18.21 15.79
CA PRO A 99 -5.32 18.73 14.65
C PRO A 99 -4.55 19.77 13.82
N PRO A 100 -4.91 19.99 12.54
CA PRO A 100 -6.03 19.36 11.82
C PRO A 100 -5.64 18.05 11.14
N PHE A 101 -6.43 17.01 11.37
CA PHE A 101 -6.36 15.74 10.63
C PHE A 101 -7.52 15.67 9.64
N ASN A 102 -7.23 15.79 8.35
CA ASN A 102 -8.23 15.70 7.29
C ASN A 102 -8.27 14.29 6.71
N LEU A 103 -9.47 13.73 6.56
CA LEU A 103 -9.64 12.49 5.83
C LEU A 103 -9.26 12.69 4.35
N PRO A 104 -8.48 11.77 3.77
CA PRO A 104 -8.11 11.90 2.37
C PRO A 104 -9.34 11.76 1.47
N PRO A 105 -9.43 12.54 0.38
CA PRO A 105 -10.47 12.40 -0.63
C PRO A 105 -10.38 11.03 -1.34
N ALA A 106 -11.38 10.73 -2.17
CA ALA A 106 -11.38 9.53 -2.98
C ALA A 106 -10.13 9.45 -3.86
N CYS A 107 -9.48 8.28 -3.84
CA CYS A 107 -8.24 8.04 -4.56
C CYS A 107 -8.50 7.64 -6.02
N GLN A 108 -7.75 8.23 -6.95
CA GLN A 108 -7.79 7.84 -8.36
C GLN A 108 -6.71 6.82 -8.73
N ARG A 109 -5.45 7.07 -8.37
CA ARG A 109 -4.31 6.23 -8.77
C ARG A 109 -3.24 6.17 -7.68
N PHE A 110 -2.88 4.96 -7.26
CA PHE A 110 -1.88 4.73 -6.24
C PHE A 110 -0.46 4.70 -6.82
N LYS A 111 0.46 5.30 -6.09
CA LYS A 111 1.88 5.42 -6.41
C LYS A 111 2.71 5.07 -5.18
N GLN A 112 3.67 4.18 -5.35
CA GLN A 112 4.76 3.98 -4.40
C GLN A 112 5.97 4.80 -4.84
N VAL A 113 6.66 5.40 -3.88
CA VAL A 113 7.91 6.16 -4.03
C VAL A 113 8.94 5.55 -3.10
#